data_AF-A0A9E5TQI5-F1
#
_entry.id   AF-A0A9E5TQI5-F1
#
_cell.length_a   1.000
_cell.length_b   1.000
_cell.length_c   1.000
_cell.angle_alpha   90.00
_cell.angle_beta   90.00
_cell.angle_gamma   90.00
#
_symmetry.space_group_name_H-M   'P 1'
#
loop_
_entity.id
_entity.type
_entity.pdbx_description
1 polymer ?
#
loop_
_entity_poly.entity_id
_entity_poly.type
_entity_poly.pdbx_seq_one_letter_code
_entity_poly.pdbx_strand_id
1 'polypeptide(L)'
;MRYDSKLPLFLQTIGSTSYLGIFGLSYFRYEAYDFCICCARMGNSVFSGRDPKGTKMDPEIQIMAPEGIDEGVLRQIRGWAEEVLERGGASVGRPPLRITVWKTLEKFEASYREEKRALGVGTGEETEFLAIHDAWRGYPRIQVCQERLEGISTPVIQGAVHHELSHALHHGTPEFYTFRFSNDLQEAGRAYGFDLSLLQQCVYFLSVAVKDREAVGWLARIGLGFSQIALLEYLISDTEEERRVWKAVCGRPTLRKIALAAFLKTLLPIEALISMGMEEARTLRARWGEAYEWLSETDQEALFGLTRYKIDCEKKTFQERLEDLVLQWITHY
;
A
#
# COMPACT_ATOMS: atom_id res chain seq x y z
N MET A 1 47.07 0.50 -8.44
CA MET A 1 45.90 0.08 -7.65
C MET A 1 45.37 1.29 -6.90
N ARG A 2 44.41 2.00 -7.49
CA ARG A 2 43.67 3.09 -6.85
C ARG A 2 42.27 2.52 -6.57
N TYR A 3 41.87 2.47 -5.30
CA TYR A 3 40.49 2.21 -4.92
C TYR A 3 39.68 3.47 -5.24
N ASP A 4 38.77 3.36 -6.19
CA ASP A 4 37.83 4.40 -6.56
C ASP A 4 36.71 4.41 -5.51
N SER A 5 36.70 5.45 -4.67
CA SER A 5 35.79 5.65 -3.55
C SER A 5 34.61 6.49 -4.03
N LYS A 6 33.59 5.85 -4.60
CA LYS A 6 32.28 6.46 -4.78
C LYS A 6 31.35 5.95 -3.67
N LEU A 7 31.33 6.67 -2.56
CA LEU A 7 30.17 6.63 -1.66
C LEU A 7 28.93 7.13 -2.44
N PRO A 8 27.74 6.54 -2.24
CA PRO A 8 26.50 7.03 -2.84
C PRO A 8 26.22 8.49 -2.42
N LEU A 9 25.70 9.27 -3.36
CA LEU A 9 25.34 10.70 -3.24
C LEU A 9 24.31 11.00 -2.10
N PHE A 10 23.78 9.95 -1.45
CA PHE A 10 22.74 9.97 -0.42
C PHE A 10 23.16 10.56 0.94
N LEU A 11 24.46 10.75 1.18
CA LEU A 11 24.98 11.24 2.47
C LEU A 11 25.41 12.73 2.47
N GLN A 12 25.28 13.46 1.35
CA GLN A 12 25.76 14.84 1.25
C GLN A 12 24.73 15.94 1.56
N THR A 13 23.46 15.61 1.81
CA THR A 13 22.40 16.61 2.00
C THR A 13 21.73 16.51 3.37
N ILE A 14 22.46 16.88 4.43
CA ILE A 14 21.92 17.06 5.80
C ILE A 14 22.16 18.50 6.28
N GLY A 15 21.93 19.49 5.42
CA GLY A 15 22.23 20.88 5.78
C GLY A 15 21.71 21.93 4.82
N SER A 16 20.40 22.01 4.61
CA SER A 16 19.72 23.28 4.30
C SER A 16 18.20 23.11 4.29
N THR A 17 17.53 24.06 4.91
CA THR A 17 16.09 24.28 4.97
C THR A 17 15.47 24.43 3.59
N SER A 18 15.14 23.31 2.96
CA SER A 18 14.20 23.23 1.83
C SER A 18 13.90 21.76 1.55
N TYR A 19 12.68 21.33 1.90
CA TYR A 19 12.08 20.02 1.65
C TYR A 19 12.91 18.81 2.11
N LEU A 20 12.55 18.29 3.29
CA LEU A 20 13.08 17.07 3.90
C LEU A 20 12.84 15.83 3.02
N GLY A 21 13.73 15.60 2.06
CA GLY A 21 13.92 14.32 1.37
C GLY A 21 14.75 13.36 2.21
N ILE A 22 14.29 13.02 3.43
CA ILE A 22 14.94 12.03 4.30
C ILE A 22 14.35 10.61 4.12
N PHE A 23 13.35 10.48 3.27
CA PHE A 23 12.88 9.20 2.74
C PHE A 23 12.78 9.30 1.22
N GLY A 24 13.92 9.28 0.53
CA GLY A 24 13.98 8.81 -0.85
C GLY A 24 13.76 7.29 -0.85
N LEU A 25 12.56 6.87 -0.44
CA LEU A 25 12.13 5.47 -0.43
C LEU A 25 11.64 5.10 -1.82
N SER A 26 12.58 5.01 -2.76
CA SER A 26 12.24 4.51 -4.09
C SER A 26 12.24 2.99 -4.18
N TYR A 27 12.29 2.23 -3.06
CA TYR A 27 12.56 0.79 -3.14
C TYR A 27 11.96 -0.08 -2.01
N PHE A 28 10.83 0.32 -1.41
CA PHE A 28 10.01 -0.67 -0.71
C PHE A 28 9.11 -1.35 -1.72
N ARG A 29 9.31 -2.65 -2.00
CA ARG A 29 8.71 -3.42 -3.12
C ARG A 29 7.17 -3.46 -3.22
N TYR A 30 6.38 -2.76 -2.39
CA TYR A 30 4.91 -2.66 -2.49
C TYR A 30 4.36 -1.39 -1.80
N GLU A 31 4.07 -0.31 -2.53
CA GLU A 31 3.53 1.00 -2.07
C GLU A 31 3.01 1.90 -3.22
N ALA A 32 1.84 1.59 -3.80
CA ALA A 32 1.10 2.63 -4.52
C ALA A 32 -0.14 2.99 -3.73
N TYR A 33 -0.02 4.02 -2.89
CA TYR A 33 -1.16 4.57 -2.17
C TYR A 33 -1.14 6.10 -2.25
N ASP A 34 -2.21 6.66 -2.81
CA ASP A 34 -2.47 8.09 -2.83
C ASP A 34 -2.95 8.61 -1.47
N PHE A 35 -2.10 8.55 -0.45
CA PHE A 35 -2.43 9.22 0.80
C PHE A 35 -2.20 10.72 0.65
N CYS A 36 -3.25 11.43 0.24
CA CYS A 36 -3.22 12.88 0.12
C CYS A 36 -3.42 13.50 1.50
N ILE A 37 -2.32 13.68 2.25
CA ILE A 37 -2.32 14.55 3.41
C ILE A 37 -2.21 15.99 2.90
N CYS A 38 -3.30 16.55 2.38
CA CYS A 38 -3.35 17.97 2.08
C CYS A 38 -4.66 18.60 2.54
N CYS A 39 -4.48 19.66 3.35
CA CYS A 39 -5.46 20.69 3.62
C CYS A 39 -6.28 21.04 2.36
N ALA A 40 -7.56 20.67 2.38
CA ALA A 40 -8.68 21.47 1.89
C ALA A 40 -8.64 22.05 0.46
N ARG A 41 -7.98 21.42 -0.53
CA ARG A 41 -8.04 21.92 -1.93
C ARG A 41 -8.51 20.97 -3.02
N MET A 42 -8.99 19.79 -2.68
CA MET A 42 -9.86 19.04 -3.59
C MET A 42 -11.31 19.48 -3.36
N GLY A 43 -11.82 20.35 -4.23
CA GLY A 43 -13.21 20.81 -4.16
C GLY A 43 -14.18 19.64 -4.25
N ASN A 44 -15.30 19.72 -3.51
CA ASN A 44 -16.37 18.73 -3.43
C ASN A 44 -17.06 18.38 -4.78
N SER A 45 -16.58 18.89 -5.92
CA SER A 45 -17.20 18.72 -7.23
C SER A 45 -16.78 17.47 -8.00
N VAL A 46 -15.83 16.66 -7.49
CA VAL A 46 -15.25 15.51 -8.24
C VAL A 46 -15.96 14.18 -7.95
N PHE A 47 -16.83 14.10 -6.92
CA PHE A 47 -17.42 12.82 -6.47
C PHE A 47 -18.90 12.61 -6.84
N SER A 48 -19.51 13.44 -7.69
CA SER A 48 -20.88 13.18 -8.16
C SER A 48 -20.88 12.15 -9.30
N GLY A 49 -20.81 10.86 -8.96
CA GLY A 49 -20.99 9.74 -9.90
C GLY A 49 -22.43 9.60 -10.42
N ARG A 50 -23.10 10.70 -10.79
CA ARG A 50 -24.41 10.65 -11.47
C ARG A 50 -24.23 10.93 -12.95
N ASP A 51 -24.40 9.88 -13.75
CA ASP A 51 -24.80 10.02 -15.14
C ASP A 51 -26.19 10.69 -15.17
N PRO A 52 -26.38 11.83 -15.88
CA PRO A 52 -27.65 12.53 -15.98
C PRO A 52 -28.79 11.70 -16.61
N LYS A 53 -28.54 10.48 -17.11
CA LYS A 53 -29.54 9.63 -17.78
C LYS A 53 -30.14 8.50 -16.95
N GLY A 54 -29.72 8.27 -15.70
CA GLY A 54 -30.39 7.31 -14.80
C GLY A 54 -30.35 5.84 -15.24
N THR A 55 -29.52 5.49 -16.22
CA THR A 55 -29.26 4.11 -16.62
C THR A 55 -28.42 3.41 -15.54
N LYS A 56 -28.94 2.28 -15.05
CA LYS A 56 -28.25 1.38 -14.12
C LYS A 56 -27.02 0.82 -14.85
N MET A 57 -25.84 1.43 -14.66
CA MET A 57 -24.60 0.88 -15.21
C MET A 57 -24.27 -0.40 -14.45
N ASP A 58 -24.18 -1.52 -15.17
CA ASP A 58 -23.49 -2.68 -14.64
C ASP A 58 -22.04 -2.28 -14.31
N PRO A 59 -21.43 -2.82 -13.25
CA PRO A 59 -20.04 -2.57 -12.94
C PRO A 59 -19.16 -3.20 -14.03
N GLU A 60 -18.94 -2.46 -15.11
CA GLU A 60 -18.17 -2.90 -16.26
C GLU A 60 -16.67 -2.73 -15.97
N ILE A 61 -15.91 -3.83 -16.01
CA ILE A 61 -14.45 -3.77 -15.99
C ILE A 61 -13.98 -3.26 -17.35
N GLN A 62 -13.40 -2.06 -17.36
CA GLN A 62 -12.77 -1.50 -18.55
C GLN A 62 -11.28 -1.82 -18.52
N ILE A 63 -10.85 -2.75 -19.39
CA ILE A 63 -9.43 -3.03 -19.58
C ILE A 63 -8.92 -2.25 -20.78
N MET A 64 -7.91 -1.42 -20.56
CA MET A 64 -7.24 -0.62 -21.57
C MET A 64 -5.82 -1.14 -21.80
N ALA A 65 -5.44 -1.24 -23.07
CA ALA A 65 -4.09 -1.58 -23.50
C ALA A 65 -3.65 -0.50 -24.50
N PRO A 66 -2.89 0.52 -24.07
CA PRO A 66 -2.50 1.64 -24.95
C PRO A 66 -1.59 1.20 -26.12
N GLU A 67 -1.13 -0.06 -26.11
CA GLU A 67 -0.12 -0.61 -27.01
C GLU A 67 -0.42 -2.07 -27.36
N GLY A 68 0.37 -2.67 -28.24
CA GLY A 68 0.30 -4.12 -28.51
C GLY A 68 0.81 -4.94 -27.32
N ILE A 69 -0.07 -5.17 -26.35
CA ILE A 69 0.09 -6.06 -25.19
C ILE A 69 -0.14 -7.51 -25.63
N ASP A 70 0.50 -8.46 -24.94
CA ASP A 70 0.21 -9.88 -25.15
C ASP A 70 -1.25 -10.22 -24.79
N GLU A 71 -1.96 -10.82 -25.73
CA GLU A 71 -3.38 -11.18 -25.57
C GLU A 71 -3.60 -12.25 -24.48
N GLY A 72 -2.60 -13.10 -24.22
CA GLY A 72 -2.63 -14.06 -23.11
C GLY A 72 -2.62 -13.34 -21.76
N VAL A 73 -1.75 -12.35 -21.59
CA VAL A 73 -1.68 -11.50 -20.38
C VAL A 73 -3.00 -10.75 -20.16
N LEU A 74 -3.56 -10.13 -21.20
CA LEU A 74 -4.84 -9.44 -21.10
C LEU A 74 -5.98 -10.38 -20.69
N ARG A 75 -6.05 -11.57 -21.27
CA ARG A 75 -7.05 -12.58 -20.89
C ARG A 75 -6.89 -13.05 -19.45
N GLN A 76 -5.66 -13.23 -18.96
CA GLN A 76 -5.42 -13.62 -17.57
C GLN A 76 -5.87 -12.54 -16.58
N ILE A 77 -5.43 -11.30 -16.78
CA ILE A 77 -5.81 -10.17 -15.92
C ILE A 77 -7.33 -9.98 -15.91
N ARG A 78 -7.98 -10.12 -17.07
CA ARG A 78 -9.45 -10.10 -17.17
C ARG A 78 -10.09 -11.20 -16.33
N GLY A 79 -9.64 -12.44 -16.49
CA GLY A 79 -10.19 -13.58 -15.76
C GLY A 79 -10.07 -13.41 -14.24
N TRP A 80 -8.94 -12.90 -13.74
CA TRP A 80 -8.76 -12.61 -12.32
C TRP A 80 -9.67 -11.47 -11.83
N ALA A 81 -9.85 -10.43 -12.64
CA ALA A 81 -10.75 -9.33 -12.29
C ALA A 81 -12.21 -9.79 -12.24
N GLU A 82 -12.64 -10.59 -13.21
CA GLU A 82 -13.97 -11.20 -13.26
C GLU A 82 -14.19 -12.15 -12.07
N GLU A 83 -13.19 -12.97 -11.72
CA GLU A 83 -13.23 -13.86 -10.55
C GLU A 83 -13.47 -13.09 -9.23
N VAL A 84 -12.74 -11.98 -9.02
CA VAL A 84 -12.91 -11.14 -7.83
C VAL A 84 -14.31 -10.51 -7.78
N LEU A 85 -14.83 -10.03 -8.92
CA LEU A 85 -16.17 -9.44 -8.97
C LEU A 85 -17.27 -10.48 -8.75
N GLU A 86 -17.15 -11.66 -9.36
CA GLU A 86 -18.12 -12.75 -9.22
C GLU A 86 -18.22 -13.20 -7.76
N ARG A 87 -17.08 -13.51 -7.14
CA ARG A 87 -17.03 -13.98 -5.74
C ARG A 87 -17.30 -12.87 -4.73
N GLY A 88 -16.96 -11.63 -5.07
CA GLY A 88 -17.20 -10.45 -4.24
C GLY A 88 -18.67 -10.02 -4.19
N GLY A 89 -19.52 -10.57 -5.05
CA GLY A 89 -20.95 -10.28 -5.14
C GLY A 89 -21.25 -8.95 -5.86
N ALA A 90 -22.44 -8.90 -6.47
CA ALA A 90 -22.94 -7.70 -7.14
C ALA A 90 -23.17 -6.57 -6.13
N SER A 91 -22.39 -5.49 -6.25
CA SER A 91 -22.66 -4.27 -5.48
C SER A 91 -23.26 -3.24 -6.41
N VAL A 92 -24.55 -2.96 -6.19
CA VAL A 92 -25.29 -1.92 -6.91
C VAL A 92 -24.62 -0.57 -6.64
N GLY A 93 -24.26 0.16 -7.71
CA GLY A 93 -23.77 1.53 -7.62
C GLY A 93 -22.25 1.68 -7.43
N ARG A 94 -21.45 0.64 -7.70
CA ARG A 94 -19.98 0.79 -7.74
C ARG A 94 -19.55 1.67 -8.91
N PRO A 95 -18.55 2.56 -8.73
CA PRO A 95 -17.94 3.25 -9.86
C PRO A 95 -17.31 2.24 -10.82
N PRO A 96 -17.22 2.56 -12.12
CA PRO A 96 -16.55 1.69 -13.08
C PRO A 96 -15.08 1.50 -12.68
N LEU A 97 -14.63 0.25 -12.72
CA LEU A 97 -13.25 -0.11 -12.48
C LEU A 97 -12.48 -0.07 -13.79
N ARG A 98 -11.36 0.66 -13.82
CA ARG A 98 -10.46 0.70 -14.97
C ARG A 98 -9.17 -0.03 -14.67
N ILE A 99 -8.79 -0.96 -15.53
CA ILE A 99 -7.48 -1.62 -15.48
C ILE A 99 -6.71 -1.21 -16.74
N THR A 100 -5.54 -0.62 -16.59
CA THR A 100 -4.66 -0.29 -17.72
C THR A 100 -3.44 -1.19 -17.69
N VAL A 101 -3.19 -1.87 -18.81
CA VAL A 101 -2.02 -2.74 -18.97
C VAL A 101 -1.03 -2.06 -19.90
N TRP A 102 0.13 -1.74 -19.35
CA TRP A 102 1.25 -1.09 -20.02
C TRP A 102 2.21 -2.13 -20.56
N LYS A 103 2.80 -1.88 -21.73
CA LYS A 103 3.75 -2.83 -22.30
C LYS A 103 5.08 -2.73 -21.58
N THR A 104 5.59 -1.50 -21.46
CA THR A 104 6.91 -1.21 -20.93
C THR A 104 6.84 -0.32 -19.72
N LEU A 105 7.85 -0.44 -18.87
CA LEU A 105 7.97 0.37 -17.66
C LEU A 105 8.13 1.86 -17.99
N GLU A 106 8.97 2.17 -18.98
CA GLU A 106 9.23 3.55 -19.40
C GLU A 106 7.94 4.31 -19.71
N LYS A 107 7.01 3.68 -20.44
CA LYS A 107 5.74 4.31 -20.84
C LYS A 107 4.79 4.45 -19.67
N PHE A 108 4.71 3.42 -18.82
CA PHE A 108 3.96 3.50 -17.58
C PHE A 108 4.43 4.70 -16.74
N GLU A 109 5.73 4.79 -16.47
CA GLU A 109 6.32 5.86 -15.67
C GLU A 109 6.13 7.24 -16.28
N ALA A 110 6.34 7.38 -17.59
CA ALA A 110 6.14 8.64 -18.29
C ALA A 110 4.69 9.13 -18.15
N SER A 111 3.72 8.26 -18.44
CA SER A 111 2.30 8.60 -18.34
C SER A 111 1.88 8.88 -16.90
N TYR A 112 2.33 8.08 -15.94
CA TYR A 112 1.99 8.22 -14.53
C TYR A 112 2.55 9.54 -13.97
N ARG A 113 3.82 9.85 -14.26
CA ARG A 113 4.47 11.09 -13.83
C ARG A 113 3.83 12.34 -14.45
N GLU A 114 3.51 12.28 -15.74
CA GLU A 114 2.82 13.38 -16.44
C GLU A 114 1.45 13.65 -15.81
N GLU A 115 0.67 12.58 -15.56
CA GLU A 115 -0.64 12.70 -14.96
C GLU A 115 -0.59 13.26 -13.54
N LYS A 116 0.31 12.76 -12.69
CA LYS A 116 0.52 13.28 -11.33
C LYS A 116 0.86 14.76 -11.35
N ARG A 117 1.76 15.17 -12.24
CA ARG A 117 2.13 16.58 -12.42
C ARG A 117 0.93 17.42 -12.84
N ALA A 118 0.13 16.95 -13.81
CA ALA A 118 -1.04 17.67 -14.31
C ALA A 118 -2.13 17.84 -13.23
N LEU A 119 -2.23 16.89 -12.30
CA LEU A 119 -3.20 16.90 -11.21
C LEU A 119 -2.67 17.51 -9.90
N GLY A 120 -1.37 17.85 -9.84
CA GLY A 120 -0.74 18.36 -8.62
C GLY A 120 -0.63 17.31 -7.50
N VAL A 121 -0.59 16.02 -7.86
CA VAL A 121 -0.42 14.92 -6.89
C VAL A 121 1.06 14.84 -6.49
N GLY A 122 1.35 15.18 -5.23
CA GLY A 122 2.71 15.27 -4.68
C GLY A 122 3.24 14.01 -3.98
N THR A 123 2.54 12.88 -4.05
CA THR A 123 2.95 11.59 -3.43
C THR A 123 4.11 10.94 -4.21
N GLY A 124 4.77 9.92 -3.66
CA GLY A 124 6.03 9.32 -4.15
C GLY A 124 6.07 8.89 -5.64
N GLU A 125 7.28 8.72 -6.20
CA GLU A 125 7.52 8.27 -7.58
C GLU A 125 7.44 6.74 -7.74
N GLU A 126 6.79 6.07 -6.81
CA GLU A 126 6.89 4.64 -6.63
C GLU A 126 6.07 3.92 -7.70
N THR A 127 6.76 3.55 -8.78
CA THR A 127 6.18 2.72 -9.82
C THR A 127 6.48 1.26 -9.55
N GLU A 128 7.43 0.86 -8.70
CA GLU A 128 8.09 -0.46 -8.64
C GLU A 128 7.22 -1.72 -8.45
N PHE A 129 5.91 -1.57 -8.34
CA PHE A 129 4.98 -2.63 -8.01
C PHE A 129 4.56 -3.46 -9.22
N LEU A 130 4.16 -4.70 -8.91
CA LEU A 130 3.62 -5.63 -9.89
C LEU A 130 2.27 -5.13 -10.43
N ALA A 131 1.47 -4.52 -9.56
CA ALA A 131 0.24 -3.83 -9.89
C ALA A 131 0.06 -2.65 -8.92
N ILE A 132 -0.67 -1.62 -9.35
CA ILE A 132 -0.86 -0.38 -8.62
C ILE A 132 -2.33 0.01 -8.69
N HIS A 133 -2.97 0.35 -7.58
CA HIS A 133 -4.23 1.07 -7.59
C HIS A 133 -4.04 2.57 -7.33
N ASP A 134 -4.90 3.38 -7.94
CA ASP A 134 -5.00 4.82 -7.69
C ASP A 134 -6.46 5.27 -7.81
N ALA A 135 -6.79 6.43 -7.23
CA ALA A 135 -8.15 6.97 -7.27
C ALA A 135 -8.22 8.50 -7.45
N TRP A 136 -7.11 9.16 -7.77
CA TRP A 136 -7.05 10.64 -7.84
C TRP A 136 -7.93 11.26 -8.95
N ARG A 137 -8.47 10.47 -9.87
CA ARG A 137 -9.46 10.89 -10.88
C ARG A 137 -10.91 10.83 -10.38
N GLY A 138 -11.12 10.42 -9.13
CA GLY A 138 -12.46 10.25 -8.53
C GLY A 138 -13.09 8.88 -8.77
N TYR A 139 -12.35 7.93 -9.37
CA TYR A 139 -12.77 6.55 -9.58
C TYR A 139 -11.55 5.61 -9.47
N PRO A 140 -11.74 4.36 -9.02
CA PRO A 140 -10.63 3.44 -8.80
C PRO A 140 -10.05 2.96 -10.14
N ARG A 141 -8.73 2.97 -10.22
CA ARG A 141 -7.95 2.51 -11.37
C ARG A 141 -6.89 1.54 -10.90
N ILE A 142 -6.55 0.59 -11.75
CA ILE A 142 -5.44 -0.34 -11.56
C ILE A 142 -4.50 -0.21 -12.76
N GLN A 143 -3.21 -0.14 -12.50
CA GLN A 143 -2.14 -0.08 -13.49
C GLN A 143 -1.31 -1.35 -13.36
N VAL A 144 -1.06 -2.04 -14.46
CA VAL A 144 -0.22 -3.23 -14.52
C VAL A 144 0.80 -3.05 -15.64
N CYS A 145 2.07 -3.38 -15.42
CA CYS A 145 3.11 -3.31 -16.44
C CYS A 145 3.58 -4.70 -16.83
N GLN A 146 3.36 -5.11 -18.09
CA GLN A 146 3.71 -6.45 -18.58
C GLN A 146 5.20 -6.76 -18.40
N GLU A 147 6.09 -5.82 -18.76
CA GLU A 147 7.54 -5.97 -18.59
C GLU A 147 7.94 -6.32 -17.15
N ARG A 148 7.21 -5.80 -16.15
CA ARG A 148 7.45 -6.11 -14.74
C ARG A 148 6.99 -7.50 -14.30
N LEU A 149 6.08 -8.09 -15.06
CA LEU A 149 5.58 -9.44 -14.76
C LEU A 149 6.51 -10.52 -15.32
N GLU A 150 7.51 -10.15 -16.13
CA GLU A 150 8.45 -11.10 -16.71
C GLU A 150 9.26 -11.82 -15.61
N GLY A 151 9.25 -13.15 -15.65
CA GLY A 151 9.92 -13.99 -14.66
C GLY A 151 9.19 -14.13 -13.31
N ILE A 152 8.05 -13.44 -13.12
CA ILE A 152 7.22 -13.57 -11.93
C ILE A 152 6.24 -14.74 -12.13
N SER A 153 6.07 -15.55 -11.08
CA SER A 153 5.17 -16.71 -11.16
C SER A 153 3.70 -16.27 -11.23
N THR A 154 2.90 -16.98 -12.02
CA THR A 154 1.46 -16.66 -12.21
C THR A 154 0.68 -16.51 -10.89
N PRO A 155 0.88 -17.36 -9.85
CA PRO A 155 0.18 -17.18 -8.58
C PRO A 155 0.50 -15.86 -7.86
N VAL A 156 1.75 -15.36 -7.98
CA VAL A 156 2.16 -14.08 -7.41
C VAL A 156 1.51 -12.92 -8.15
N ILE A 157 1.47 -12.98 -9.49
CA ILE A 157 0.81 -11.98 -10.33
C ILE A 157 -0.69 -11.94 -10.03
N GLN A 158 -1.33 -13.12 -9.95
CA GLN A 158 -2.74 -13.22 -9.59
C GLN A 158 -3.00 -12.60 -8.20
N GLY A 159 -2.15 -12.91 -7.22
CA GLY A 159 -2.19 -12.32 -5.89
C GLY A 159 -2.11 -10.80 -5.92
N ALA A 160 -1.16 -10.24 -6.69
CA ALA A 160 -1.00 -8.81 -6.89
C ALA A 160 -2.26 -8.16 -7.46
N VAL A 161 -2.80 -8.71 -8.55
CA VAL A 161 -4.00 -8.17 -9.19
C VAL A 161 -5.21 -8.25 -8.26
N HIS A 162 -5.42 -9.37 -7.57
CA HIS A 162 -6.48 -9.52 -6.57
C HIS A 162 -6.35 -8.51 -5.42
N HIS A 163 -5.13 -8.24 -4.97
CA HIS A 163 -4.83 -7.28 -3.92
C HIS A 163 -5.29 -5.87 -4.31
N GLU A 164 -4.84 -5.37 -5.46
CA GLU A 164 -5.21 -4.05 -5.96
C GLU A 164 -6.71 -3.94 -6.28
N LEU A 165 -7.33 -5.02 -6.77
CA LEU A 165 -8.78 -5.10 -6.96
C LEU A 165 -9.52 -4.95 -5.63
N SER A 166 -9.03 -5.58 -4.57
CA SER A 166 -9.61 -5.43 -3.23
C SER A 166 -9.54 -3.98 -2.76
N HIS A 167 -8.39 -3.30 -2.95
CA HIS A 167 -8.28 -1.87 -2.63
C HIS A 167 -9.24 -1.01 -3.45
N ALA A 168 -9.32 -1.24 -4.76
CA ALA A 168 -10.24 -0.51 -5.62
C ALA A 168 -11.71 -0.66 -5.18
N LEU A 169 -12.10 -1.84 -4.69
CA LEU A 169 -13.48 -2.15 -4.31
C LEU A 169 -13.85 -1.72 -2.89
N HIS A 170 -12.92 -1.79 -1.94
CA HIS A 170 -13.18 -1.49 -0.51
C HIS A 170 -12.66 -0.14 -0.05
N HIS A 171 -11.59 0.33 -0.66
CA HIS A 171 -10.88 1.54 -0.25
C HIS A 171 -10.95 2.66 -1.30
N GLY A 172 -11.79 2.51 -2.32
CA GLY A 172 -11.94 3.48 -3.41
C GLY A 172 -12.68 4.78 -3.03
N THR A 173 -13.11 4.94 -1.78
CA THR A 173 -13.77 6.16 -1.29
C THR A 173 -12.76 7.16 -0.72
N PRO A 174 -13.02 8.48 -0.78
CA PRO A 174 -12.07 9.52 -0.34
C PRO A 174 -11.64 9.40 1.13
N GLU A 175 -12.46 8.80 1.98
CA GLU A 175 -12.19 8.67 3.42
C GLU A 175 -10.96 7.80 3.73
N PHE A 176 -10.53 6.94 2.80
CA PHE A 176 -9.30 6.14 2.91
C PHE A 176 -8.05 6.85 2.40
N TYR A 177 -8.19 8.06 1.85
CA TYR A 177 -7.11 8.85 1.25
C TYR A 177 -6.88 10.19 1.94
N THR A 178 -7.79 10.59 2.84
CA THR A 178 -7.65 11.81 3.65
C THR A 178 -7.54 11.45 5.11
N PHE A 179 -6.66 12.11 5.86
CA PHE A 179 -6.61 11.96 7.31
C PHE A 179 -6.54 13.30 8.01
N ARG A 180 -7.31 13.46 9.08
CA ARG A 180 -7.36 14.69 9.88
C ARG A 180 -6.75 14.41 11.24
N PHE A 181 -5.62 15.06 11.51
CA PHE A 181 -4.96 14.95 12.80
C PHE A 181 -5.78 15.68 13.87
N SER A 182 -6.22 14.96 14.90
CA SER A 182 -6.76 15.57 16.10
C SER A 182 -5.69 16.38 16.84
N ASN A 183 -6.11 17.24 17.76
CA ASN A 183 -5.17 17.96 18.63
C ASN A 183 -4.40 16.99 19.52
N ASP A 184 -5.09 15.99 20.08
CA ASP A 184 -4.52 14.97 20.97
C ASP A 184 -3.41 14.18 20.26
N LEU A 185 -3.65 13.75 19.01
CA LEU A 185 -2.63 13.06 18.21
C LEU A 185 -1.43 13.94 17.89
N GLN A 186 -1.66 15.23 17.58
CA GLN A 186 -0.56 16.17 17.33
C GLN A 186 0.26 16.47 18.61
N GLU A 187 -0.41 16.59 19.75
CA GLU A 187 0.23 16.80 21.06
C GLU A 187 1.05 15.58 21.47
N ALA A 188 0.49 14.38 21.34
CA ALA A 188 1.20 13.13 21.55
C ALA A 188 2.40 13.01 20.59
N GLY A 189 2.22 13.28 19.30
CA GLY A 189 3.31 13.31 18.32
C GLY A 189 4.48 14.17 18.79
N ARG A 190 4.21 15.44 19.15
CA ARG A 190 5.23 16.35 19.68
C ARG A 190 5.89 15.83 20.96
N ALA A 191 5.11 15.29 21.90
CA ALA A 191 5.63 14.77 23.16
C ALA A 191 6.59 13.58 22.96
N TYR A 192 6.38 12.77 21.92
CA TYR A 192 7.21 11.61 21.57
C TYR A 192 8.20 11.89 20.43
N GLY A 193 8.46 13.17 20.12
CA GLY A 193 9.51 13.60 19.20
C GLY A 193 9.14 13.55 17.71
N PHE A 194 7.88 13.27 17.38
CA PHE A 194 7.39 13.38 16.00
C PHE A 194 7.03 14.83 15.70
N ASP A 195 7.76 15.44 14.77
CA ASP A 195 7.23 16.60 14.06
C ASP A 195 6.04 16.19 13.16
N LEU A 196 5.34 17.17 12.61
CA LEU A 196 4.17 16.89 11.77
C LEU A 196 4.52 16.02 10.56
N SER A 197 5.70 16.18 9.95
CA SER A 197 6.10 15.41 8.76
C SER A 197 6.35 13.94 9.11
N LEU A 198 7.02 13.67 10.22
CA LEU A 198 7.27 12.31 10.70
C LEU A 198 5.97 11.64 11.15
N LEU A 199 5.09 12.39 11.82
CA LEU A 199 3.78 11.90 12.23
C LEU A 199 2.93 11.54 11.00
N GLN A 200 2.95 12.38 9.98
CA GLN A 200 2.31 12.13 8.69
C GLN A 200 2.80 10.85 8.02
N GLN A 201 4.12 10.65 7.97
CA GLN A 201 4.70 9.42 7.44
C GLN A 201 4.30 8.17 8.25
N CYS A 202 4.24 8.29 9.57
CA CYS A 202 3.82 7.20 10.45
C CYS A 202 2.34 6.82 10.21
N VAL A 203 1.46 7.82 10.13
CA VAL A 203 0.04 7.62 9.81
C VAL A 203 -0.10 6.95 8.45
N TYR A 204 0.66 7.39 7.46
CA TYR A 204 0.64 6.81 6.12
C TYR A 204 0.96 5.30 6.15
N PHE A 205 2.11 4.90 6.70
CA PHE A 205 2.49 3.47 6.73
C PHE A 205 1.50 2.61 7.52
N LEU A 206 1.01 3.10 8.66
CA LEU A 206 -0.01 2.38 9.42
C LEU A 206 -1.33 2.28 8.64
N SER A 207 -1.71 3.32 7.90
CA SER A 207 -2.92 3.30 7.07
C SER A 207 -2.82 2.24 5.97
N VAL A 208 -1.65 2.12 5.33
CA VAL A 208 -1.37 1.10 4.32
C VAL A 208 -1.49 -0.29 4.95
N ALA A 209 -0.76 -0.54 6.04
CA ALA A 209 -0.78 -1.85 6.69
C ALA A 209 -2.17 -2.30 7.16
N VAL A 210 -3.00 -1.36 7.66
CA VAL A 210 -4.40 -1.64 8.02
C VAL A 210 -5.25 -1.93 6.79
N LYS A 211 -5.12 -1.14 5.71
CA LYS A 211 -5.85 -1.38 4.46
C LYS A 211 -5.47 -2.72 3.84
N ASP A 212 -4.20 -3.08 3.82
CA ASP A 212 -3.73 -4.36 3.26
C ASP A 212 -4.27 -5.53 4.07
N ARG A 213 -4.30 -5.40 5.40
CA ARG A 213 -4.94 -6.37 6.31
C ARG A 213 -6.42 -6.57 5.95
N GLU A 214 -7.17 -5.49 5.78
CA GLU A 214 -8.59 -5.52 5.43
C GLU A 214 -8.82 -6.12 4.04
N ALA A 215 -7.99 -5.72 3.07
CA ALA A 215 -8.05 -6.20 1.70
C ALA A 215 -7.81 -7.71 1.62
N VAL A 216 -6.77 -8.21 2.29
CA VAL A 216 -6.41 -9.63 2.34
C VAL A 216 -7.43 -10.44 3.14
N GLY A 217 -7.92 -9.91 4.26
CA GLY A 217 -8.99 -10.55 5.03
C GLY A 217 -10.29 -10.68 4.23
N TRP A 218 -10.65 -9.68 3.43
CA TRP A 218 -11.78 -9.79 2.51
C TRP A 218 -11.55 -10.82 1.40
N LEU A 219 -10.39 -10.80 0.74
CA LEU A 219 -10.05 -11.79 -0.29
C LEU A 219 -10.11 -13.22 0.26
N ALA A 220 -9.62 -13.45 1.48
CA ALA A 220 -9.74 -14.74 2.15
C ALA A 220 -11.21 -15.16 2.37
N ARG A 221 -12.07 -14.25 2.83
CA ARG A 221 -13.50 -14.53 3.04
C ARG A 221 -14.23 -14.92 1.75
N ILE A 222 -13.84 -14.38 0.60
CA ILE A 222 -14.41 -14.75 -0.69
C ILE A 222 -13.68 -15.93 -1.37
N GLY A 223 -12.81 -16.63 -0.64
CA GLY A 223 -12.13 -17.84 -1.11
C GLY A 223 -10.93 -17.60 -2.03
N LEU A 224 -10.34 -16.40 -2.00
CA LEU A 224 -9.17 -16.01 -2.79
C LEU A 224 -7.88 -15.84 -1.94
N GLY A 225 -7.91 -16.27 -0.67
CA GLY A 225 -6.78 -16.12 0.26
C GLY A 225 -5.48 -16.81 -0.19
N PHE A 226 -5.55 -17.91 -0.96
CA PHE A 226 -4.36 -18.60 -1.46
C PHE A 226 -3.50 -17.74 -2.39
N SER A 227 -4.14 -16.89 -3.21
CA SER A 227 -3.41 -15.93 -4.05
C SER A 227 -2.60 -14.94 -3.22
N GLN A 228 -3.10 -14.58 -2.03
CA GLN A 228 -2.41 -13.68 -1.12
C GLN A 228 -1.26 -14.35 -0.39
N ILE A 229 -1.32 -15.66 -0.11
CA ILE A 229 -0.18 -16.41 0.44
C ILE A 229 1.01 -16.34 -0.52
N ALA A 230 0.78 -16.62 -1.81
CA ALA A 230 1.84 -16.58 -2.81
C ALA A 230 2.45 -15.18 -2.96
N LEU A 231 1.60 -14.13 -2.98
CA LEU A 231 2.06 -12.75 -3.00
C LEU A 231 2.90 -12.42 -1.76
N LEU A 232 2.37 -12.66 -0.55
CA LEU A 232 3.05 -12.32 0.69
C LEU A 232 4.36 -13.10 0.85
N GLU A 233 4.41 -14.35 0.42
CA GLU A 233 5.64 -15.14 0.35
C GLU A 233 6.69 -14.48 -0.54
N TYR A 234 6.28 -14.01 -1.73
CA TYR A 234 7.16 -13.27 -2.62
C TYR A 234 7.66 -11.97 -1.97
N LEU A 235 6.78 -11.23 -1.27
CA LEU A 235 7.15 -9.96 -0.62
C LEU A 235 8.15 -10.13 0.52
N ILE A 236 8.11 -11.24 1.26
CA ILE A 236 9.05 -11.49 2.36
C ILE A 236 10.31 -12.23 1.92
N SER A 237 10.41 -12.63 0.65
CA SER A 237 11.53 -13.43 0.15
C SER A 237 12.86 -12.66 0.04
N ASP A 238 12.79 -11.34 0.00
CA ASP A 238 13.95 -10.45 -0.10
C ASP A 238 13.71 -9.19 0.74
N THR A 239 14.34 -9.12 1.92
CA THR A 239 14.21 -8.04 2.90
C THR A 239 15.50 -7.23 3.06
N GLU A 240 16.44 -7.34 2.11
CA GLU A 240 17.75 -6.71 2.24
C GLU A 240 17.68 -5.17 2.18
N GLU A 241 16.70 -4.63 1.47
CA GLU A 241 16.36 -3.21 1.49
C GLU A 241 15.90 -2.75 2.87
N GLU A 242 14.86 -3.40 3.41
CA GLU A 242 14.30 -3.16 4.74
C GLU A 242 15.41 -3.19 5.78
N ARG A 243 16.33 -4.15 5.66
CA ARG A 243 17.50 -4.29 6.53
C ARG A 243 18.47 -3.12 6.42
N ARG A 244 18.73 -2.60 5.21
CA ARG A 244 19.60 -1.43 5.00
C ARG A 244 18.96 -0.18 5.59
N VAL A 245 17.67 0.04 5.33
CA VAL A 245 16.90 1.14 5.91
C VAL A 245 16.94 1.05 7.43
N TRP A 246 16.68 -0.14 7.99
CA TRP A 246 16.73 -0.39 9.42
C TRP A 246 18.08 -0.02 10.04
N LYS A 247 19.19 -0.49 9.45
CA LYS A 247 20.54 -0.16 9.93
C LYS A 247 20.81 1.35 9.96
N ALA A 248 20.23 2.11 9.04
CA ALA A 248 20.38 3.57 8.98
C ALA A 248 19.55 4.30 10.05
N VAL A 249 18.42 3.72 10.50
CA VAL A 249 17.44 4.42 11.34
C VAL A 249 17.28 3.84 12.75
N CYS A 250 17.77 2.64 13.04
CA CYS A 250 17.51 1.94 14.29
C CYS A 250 18.01 2.69 15.54
N GLY A 251 19.05 3.52 15.41
CA GLY A 251 19.57 4.38 16.48
C GLY A 251 18.76 5.67 16.71
N ARG A 252 17.70 5.93 15.92
CA ARG A 252 16.87 7.14 15.99
C ARG A 252 15.44 6.75 16.36
N PRO A 253 14.97 6.99 17.60
CA PRO A 253 13.71 6.42 18.10
C PRO A 253 12.49 6.64 17.21
N THR A 254 12.29 7.85 16.69
CA THR A 254 11.13 8.18 15.84
C THR A 254 11.21 7.52 14.47
N LEU A 255 12.37 7.55 13.83
CA LEU A 255 12.58 6.90 12.52
C LEU A 255 12.54 5.37 12.63
N ARG A 256 13.00 4.80 13.74
CA ARG A 256 12.85 3.39 14.08
C ARG A 256 11.37 2.98 14.07
N LYS A 257 10.51 3.74 14.77
CA LYS A 257 9.05 3.50 14.79
C LYS A 257 8.42 3.63 13.40
N ILE A 258 8.88 4.57 12.58
CA ILE A 258 8.40 4.73 11.20
C ILE A 258 8.78 3.51 10.34
N ALA A 259 10.02 3.03 10.43
CA ALA A 259 10.45 1.84 9.70
C ALA A 259 9.70 0.58 10.13
N LEU A 260 9.52 0.40 11.45
CA LEU A 260 8.71 -0.70 11.98
C LEU A 260 7.26 -0.62 11.50
N ALA A 261 6.67 0.59 11.42
CA ALA A 261 5.34 0.78 10.88
C ALA A 261 5.24 0.33 9.42
N ALA A 262 6.28 0.58 8.60
CA ALA A 262 6.33 0.10 7.22
C ALA A 262 6.41 -1.44 7.15
N PHE A 263 7.13 -2.10 8.07
CA PHE A 263 7.25 -3.57 8.07
C PHE A 263 5.93 -4.29 8.42
N LEU A 264 5.00 -3.61 9.09
CA LEU A 264 3.66 -4.15 9.37
C LEU A 264 2.86 -4.45 8.11
N LYS A 265 3.21 -3.85 6.95
CA LYS A 265 2.48 -4.04 5.70
C LYS A 265 2.42 -5.49 5.24
N THR A 266 3.43 -6.30 5.57
CA THR A 266 3.42 -7.74 5.26
C THR A 266 2.89 -8.55 6.43
N LEU A 267 3.18 -8.14 7.67
CA LEU A 267 2.80 -8.88 8.86
C LEU A 267 1.30 -8.85 9.15
N LEU A 268 0.64 -7.69 9.01
CA LEU A 268 -0.80 -7.58 9.29
C LEU A 268 -1.66 -8.41 8.31
N PRO A 269 -1.41 -8.41 6.99
CA PRO A 269 -2.04 -9.36 6.07
C PRO A 269 -1.86 -10.82 6.43
N ILE A 270 -0.66 -11.23 6.84
CA ILE A 270 -0.40 -12.62 7.28
C ILE A 270 -1.31 -12.96 8.47
N GLU A 271 -1.43 -12.06 9.44
CA GLU A 271 -2.27 -12.26 10.62
C GLU A 271 -3.77 -12.24 10.29
N ALA A 272 -4.19 -11.50 9.25
CA ALA A 272 -5.54 -11.59 8.72
C ALA A 272 -5.84 -12.99 8.17
N LEU A 273 -4.93 -13.57 7.39
CA LEU A 273 -5.09 -14.92 6.85
C LEU A 273 -5.16 -15.98 7.97
N ILE A 274 -4.31 -15.85 9.00
CA ILE A 274 -4.36 -16.72 10.19
C ILE A 274 -5.71 -16.59 10.90
N SER A 275 -6.21 -15.37 11.07
CA SER A 275 -7.51 -15.10 11.71
C SER A 275 -8.69 -15.67 10.91
N MET A 276 -8.53 -15.82 9.59
CA MET A 276 -9.49 -16.48 8.71
C MET A 276 -9.34 -18.02 8.67
N GLY A 277 -8.44 -18.59 9.47
CA GLY A 277 -8.25 -20.04 9.60
C GLY A 277 -7.37 -20.67 8.52
N MET A 278 -6.56 -19.88 7.81
CA MET A 278 -5.64 -20.41 6.81
C MET A 278 -4.37 -20.94 7.47
N GLU A 279 -4.19 -22.25 7.48
CA GLU A 279 -3.07 -22.91 8.18
C GLU A 279 -1.72 -22.61 7.53
N GLU A 280 -1.66 -22.49 6.20
CA GLU A 280 -0.46 -22.12 5.45
C GLU A 280 0.08 -20.74 5.87
N ALA A 281 -0.79 -19.83 6.33
CA ALA A 281 -0.38 -18.51 6.80
C ALA A 281 0.41 -18.58 8.12
N ARG A 282 0.29 -19.66 8.91
CA ARG A 282 1.14 -19.86 10.09
C ARG A 282 2.60 -20.14 9.70
N THR A 283 2.80 -20.96 8.66
CA THR A 283 4.13 -21.19 8.09
C THR A 283 4.70 -19.89 7.53
N LEU A 284 3.86 -19.11 6.84
CA LEU A 284 4.26 -17.81 6.31
C LEU A 284 4.66 -16.83 7.42
N ARG A 285 3.97 -16.83 8.58
CA ARG A 285 4.36 -16.05 9.76
C ARG A 285 5.73 -16.46 10.31
N ALA A 286 6.02 -17.76 10.37
CA ALA A 286 7.34 -18.23 10.80
C ALA A 286 8.45 -17.73 9.86
N ARG A 287 8.21 -17.83 8.55
CA ARG A 287 9.12 -17.31 7.52
C ARG A 287 9.28 -15.80 7.58
N TRP A 288 8.23 -15.06 7.95
CA TRP A 288 8.36 -13.63 8.21
C TRP A 288 9.34 -13.38 9.37
N GLY A 289 9.24 -14.15 10.46
CA GLY A 289 10.18 -14.05 11.58
C GLY A 289 11.63 -14.33 11.18
N GLU A 290 11.86 -15.34 10.33
CA GLU A 290 13.18 -15.64 9.75
C GLU A 290 13.68 -14.51 8.84
N ALA A 291 12.82 -14.00 7.94
CA ALA A 291 13.17 -12.92 7.01
C ALA A 291 13.50 -11.60 7.72
N TYR A 292 12.99 -11.40 8.94
CA TYR A 292 13.22 -10.24 9.79
C TYR A 292 14.06 -10.57 11.04
N GLU A 293 14.82 -11.66 11.04
CA GLU A 293 15.65 -12.10 12.19
C GLU A 293 16.71 -11.07 12.62
N TRP A 294 17.01 -10.11 11.75
CA TRP A 294 17.92 -9.00 12.00
C TRP A 294 17.30 -7.87 12.85
N LEU A 295 15.98 -7.91 13.10
CA LEU A 295 15.33 -7.12 14.13
C LEU A 295 15.63 -7.70 15.51
N SER A 296 15.72 -6.84 16.53
CA SER A 296 15.84 -7.31 17.90
C SER A 296 14.57 -8.05 18.34
N GLU A 297 14.69 -8.97 19.31
CA GLU A 297 13.53 -9.68 19.87
C GLU A 297 12.47 -8.69 20.37
N THR A 298 12.88 -7.61 21.04
CA THR A 298 11.97 -6.54 21.50
C THR A 298 11.24 -5.85 20.34
N ASP A 299 11.89 -5.62 19.20
CA ASP A 299 11.23 -5.03 18.01
C ASP A 299 10.22 -5.99 17.38
N GLN A 300 10.58 -7.28 17.28
CA GLN A 300 9.66 -8.28 16.78
C GLN A 300 8.45 -8.45 17.71
N GLU A 301 8.67 -8.48 19.03
CA GLU A 301 7.61 -8.51 20.03
C GLU A 301 6.70 -7.29 19.95
N ALA A 302 7.24 -6.10 19.70
CA ALA A 302 6.45 -4.89 19.47
C ALA A 302 5.52 -5.03 18.25
N LEU A 303 6.06 -5.51 17.12
CA LEU A 303 5.29 -5.75 15.89
C LEU A 303 4.18 -6.80 16.10
N PHE A 304 4.50 -7.95 16.72
CA PHE A 304 3.51 -8.98 17.04
C PHE A 304 2.53 -8.54 18.13
N GLY A 305 2.94 -7.67 19.04
CA GLY A 305 2.06 -7.06 20.03
C GLY A 305 0.97 -6.23 19.37
N LEU A 306 1.35 -5.45 18.35
CA LEU A 306 0.41 -4.65 17.59
C LEU A 306 -0.54 -5.50 16.74
N THR A 307 -0.13 -6.67 16.24
CA THR A 307 -1.03 -7.53 15.46
C THR A 307 -2.16 -8.12 16.29
N ARG A 308 -1.97 -8.21 17.62
CA ARG A 308 -2.99 -8.61 18.60
C ARG A 308 -3.89 -7.45 19.03
N TYR A 309 -3.50 -6.21 18.72
CA TYR A 309 -4.36 -5.05 18.96
C TYR A 309 -5.65 -5.22 18.17
N LYS A 310 -6.80 -4.94 18.79
CA LYS A 310 -8.10 -5.06 18.14
C LYS A 310 -8.28 -3.91 17.14
N ILE A 311 -7.69 -4.07 15.96
CA ILE A 311 -7.89 -3.18 14.81
C ILE A 311 -9.36 -3.23 14.33
N ASP A 312 -10.07 -4.31 14.61
CA ASP A 312 -11.49 -4.48 14.27
C ASP A 312 -12.40 -4.05 15.41
N CYS A 313 -12.63 -2.75 15.54
CA CYS A 313 -13.73 -2.22 16.35
C CYS A 313 -14.88 -1.81 15.42
N GLU A 314 -15.91 -2.66 15.29
CA GLU A 314 -17.05 -2.48 14.36
C GLU A 314 -17.80 -1.15 14.51
N LYS A 315 -17.60 -0.43 15.61
CA LYS A 315 -18.28 0.85 15.90
C LYS A 315 -17.49 2.09 15.49
N LYS A 316 -16.24 1.94 15.05
CA LYS A 316 -15.35 3.06 14.72
C LYS A 316 -15.16 3.18 13.22
N THR A 317 -15.13 4.40 12.73
CA THR A 317 -14.72 4.74 11.36
C THR A 317 -13.25 4.36 11.12
N PHE A 318 -12.84 4.25 9.84
CA PHE A 318 -11.43 4.00 9.51
C PHE A 318 -10.49 5.04 10.14
N GLN A 319 -10.89 6.31 10.13
CA GLN A 319 -10.13 7.42 10.71
C GLN A 319 -9.91 7.25 12.21
N GLU A 320 -10.97 6.96 12.96
CA GLU A 320 -10.90 6.75 14.41
C GLU A 320 -10.01 5.54 14.76
N ARG A 321 -10.17 4.43 14.04
CA ARG A 321 -9.32 3.23 14.24
C ARG A 321 -7.85 3.51 13.94
N LEU A 322 -7.57 4.26 12.88
CA LEU A 322 -6.22 4.63 12.51
C LEU A 322 -5.61 5.61 13.52
N GLU A 323 -6.38 6.59 14.01
CA GLU A 323 -5.93 7.52 15.06
C GLU A 323 -5.57 6.78 16.35
N ASP A 324 -6.44 5.88 16.83
CA ASP A 324 -6.16 5.06 18.01
C ASP A 324 -4.90 4.21 17.83
N LEU A 325 -4.75 3.60 16.66
CA LEU A 325 -3.59 2.79 16.32
C LEU A 325 -2.30 3.61 16.33
N VAL A 326 -2.33 4.82 15.76
CA VAL A 326 -1.16 5.70 15.72
C VAL A 326 -0.83 6.20 17.11
N LEU A 327 -1.83 6.60 17.92
CA LEU A 327 -1.63 6.95 19.32
C LEU A 327 -0.97 5.80 20.07
N GLN A 328 -1.53 4.60 19.99
CA GLN A 328 -0.97 3.40 20.63
C GLN A 328 0.48 3.15 20.17
N TRP A 329 0.73 3.27 18.87
CA TRP A 329 2.05 3.07 18.26
C TRP A 329 3.08 4.07 18.80
N ILE A 330 2.82 5.37 18.71
CA ILE A 330 3.82 6.38 19.08
C ILE A 330 4.06 6.44 20.59
N THR A 331 3.09 6.04 21.41
CA THR A 331 3.17 6.13 22.89
C THR A 331 3.73 4.89 23.56
N HIS A 332 3.50 3.69 23.02
CA HIS A 332 3.81 2.43 23.70
C HIS A 332 4.89 1.56 23.05
N TYR A 333 5.15 1.72 21.75
CA TYR A 333 6.10 0.89 20.98
C TYR A 333 7.20 1.76 20.39
#